data_AF-T0VC24-F1
#
_entry.id   AF-T0VC24-F1
#
_cell.length_a   1.000
_cell.length_b   1.000
_cell.length_c   1.000
_cell.angle_alpha   90.00
_cell.angle_beta   90.00
_cell.angle_gamma   90.00
#
_symmetry.space_group_name_H-M   'P 1'
#
loop_
_entity.id
_entity.type
_entity.pdbx_description
1 polymer ?
#
loop_
_entity_poly.entity_id
_entity_poly.type
_entity_poly.pdbx_seq_one_letter_code
_entity_poly.pdbx_strand_id
1 'polypeptide(L)'
;IPYEIKQGKQRRYFANFSECKSPYQFTDKISQAPVLYGYARNTLENRLKAKCCELCGTSDENTSYEIHHVNKVKNLKGKEKWEMAMIAKQRKTLVVCFHCHRHVIHKHK
;
A
#
# COMPACT_ATOMS: atom_id res chain seq x y z
N ILE A 1 22.85 -27.80 13.25
CA ILE A 1 24.21 -27.48 12.78
C ILE A 1 25.08 -27.21 14.01
N PRO A 2 26.09 -28.05 14.29
CA PRO A 2 27.02 -27.83 15.41
C PRO A 2 27.97 -26.66 15.10
N TYR A 3 28.28 -25.84 16.10
CA TYR A 3 29.23 -24.73 16.02
C TYR A 3 29.93 -24.49 17.37
N GLU A 4 31.12 -23.89 17.35
CA GLU A 4 31.93 -23.67 18.55
C GLU A 4 31.72 -22.26 19.11
N ILE A 5 31.53 -22.18 20.43
CA ILE A 5 31.50 -20.93 21.20
C ILE A 5 32.56 -20.99 22.32
N LYS A 6 32.89 -19.85 22.94
CA LYS A 6 33.89 -19.77 24.03
C LYS A 6 33.60 -20.69 25.22
N GLN A 7 32.35 -21.16 25.38
CA GLN A 7 31.88 -22.02 26.47
C GLN A 7 31.73 -23.50 26.05
N GLY A 8 32.07 -23.87 24.80
CA GLY A 8 31.99 -25.25 24.31
C GLY A 8 31.26 -25.40 22.96
N LYS A 9 30.89 -26.64 22.60
CA LYS A 9 30.15 -26.94 21.37
C LYS A 9 28.65 -26.71 21.58
N GLN A 10 28.05 -25.85 20.76
CA GLN A 10 26.60 -25.59 20.75
C GLN A 10 25.98 -26.09 19.44
N ARG A 11 24.67 -26.39 19.46
CA ARG A 11 23.90 -26.81 18.28
C ARG A 11 22.86 -25.75 17.96
N ARG A 12 22.85 -25.27 16.71
CA ARG A 12 21.77 -24.42 16.18
C ARG A 12 20.79 -25.29 15.41
N TYR A 13 19.52 -25.29 15.80
CA TYR A 13 18.46 -25.92 15.03
C TYR A 13 17.97 -24.95 13.95
N PHE A 14 17.53 -25.47 12.80
CA PHE A 14 17.02 -24.66 11.69
C PHE A 14 15.69 -23.99 12.05
N ALA A 15 14.87 -24.67 12.83
CA ALA A 15 13.65 -24.16 13.43
C ALA A 15 13.51 -24.72 14.86
N ASN A 16 12.78 -24.02 15.71
CA ASN A 16 12.41 -24.53 17.02
C ASN A 16 11.26 -25.53 16.84
N PHE A 17 11.57 -26.82 16.76
CA PHE A 17 10.57 -27.88 16.51
C PHE A 17 9.43 -27.91 17.55
N SER A 18 9.66 -27.35 18.73
CA SER A 18 8.65 -27.13 19.77
C SER A 18 7.52 -26.19 19.33
N GLU A 19 7.86 -25.18 18.53
CA GLU A 19 6.94 -24.19 17.95
C GLU A 19 6.29 -24.68 16.66
N CYS A 20 6.88 -25.69 16.01
CA CYS A 20 6.31 -26.36 14.84
C CYS A 20 5.31 -27.48 15.19
N LYS A 21 4.91 -27.62 16.46
CA LYS A 21 3.79 -28.47 16.86
C LYS A 21 2.48 -27.83 16.34
N SER A 22 2.19 -28.05 15.06
CA SER A 22 0.91 -27.71 14.47
C SER A 22 -0.23 -28.34 15.29
N PRO A 23 -1.35 -27.64 15.55
CA PRO A 23 -2.56 -28.34 15.94
C PRO A 23 -2.87 -29.41 14.88
N TYR A 24 -3.39 -30.54 15.34
CA TYR A 24 -3.67 -31.81 14.64
C TYR A 24 -4.61 -31.70 13.40
N GLN A 25 -5.00 -30.50 12.99
CA GLN A 25 -5.96 -30.24 11.92
C GLN A 25 -5.24 -29.69 10.69
N PHE A 26 -4.54 -30.56 9.96
CA PHE A 26 -4.10 -30.25 8.60
C PHE A 26 -5.29 -30.50 7.66
N THR A 27 -5.70 -29.47 6.91
CA THR A 27 -6.76 -29.61 5.89
C THR A 27 -6.18 -29.20 4.54
N ASP A 28 -6.30 -30.04 3.52
CA ASP A 28 -5.93 -29.72 2.12
C ASP A 28 -6.87 -28.70 1.45
N LYS A 29 -7.73 -28.04 2.24
CA LYS A 29 -8.62 -26.99 1.76
C LYS A 29 -7.81 -25.72 1.57
N ILE A 30 -7.38 -25.49 0.33
CA ILE A 30 -6.83 -24.21 -0.10
C ILE A 30 -7.89 -23.13 0.20
N SER A 31 -7.56 -22.20 1.10
CA SER A 31 -8.48 -21.12 1.45
C SER A 31 -8.83 -20.33 0.20
N GLN A 32 -10.11 -20.01 -0.03
CA GLN A 32 -10.51 -19.10 -1.12
C GLN A 32 -10.21 -17.62 -0.80
N ALA A 33 -9.57 -17.35 0.33
CA ALA A 33 -9.19 -16.01 0.75
C ALA A 33 -8.43 -15.22 -0.34
N PRO A 34 -7.44 -15.80 -1.08
CA PRO A 34 -6.76 -15.08 -2.16
C PRO A 34 -7.70 -14.65 -3.29
N VAL A 35 -8.69 -15.48 -3.62
CA VAL A 35 -9.71 -15.19 -4.64
C VAL A 35 -10.63 -14.08 -4.15
N LEU A 36 -11.12 -14.17 -2.92
CA LEU A 36 -11.94 -13.12 -2.28
C LEU A 36 -11.19 -11.79 -2.18
N TYR A 37 -9.93 -11.79 -1.76
CA TYR A 37 -9.12 -10.57 -1.67
C TYR A 37 -8.76 -10.01 -3.05
N GLY A 38 -8.62 -10.85 -4.08
CA GLY A 38 -8.43 -10.41 -5.47
C GLY A 38 -9.66 -9.73 -6.07
N TYR A 39 -10.87 -10.17 -5.71
CA TYR A 39 -12.13 -9.53 -6.12
C TYR A 39 -12.63 -8.45 -5.16
N ALA A 40 -12.03 -8.32 -3.97
CA ALA A 40 -12.33 -7.24 -3.06
C ALA A 40 -11.94 -5.92 -3.75
N ARG A 41 -12.95 -5.19 -4.23
CA ARG A 41 -12.73 -3.92 -4.93
C ARG A 41 -11.90 -2.99 -4.05
N ASN A 42 -10.69 -2.69 -4.49
CA ASN A 42 -9.86 -1.73 -3.80
C ASN A 42 -10.53 -0.36 -3.89
N THR A 43 -10.59 0.35 -2.77
CA THR A 43 -11.16 1.71 -2.70
C THR A 43 -10.44 2.70 -3.64
N LEU A 44 -9.23 2.39 -4.09
CA LEU A 44 -8.50 3.14 -5.11
C LEU A 44 -9.08 2.94 -6.52
N GLU A 45 -9.39 1.71 -6.92
CA GLU A 45 -9.95 1.41 -8.24
C GLU A 45 -11.33 2.03 -8.42
N ASN A 46 -12.17 1.99 -7.39
CA ASN A 46 -13.47 2.66 -7.41
C ASN A 46 -13.32 4.18 -7.56
N ARG A 47 -12.32 4.80 -6.90
CA ARG A 47 -12.04 6.24 -7.04
C ARG A 47 -11.52 6.59 -8.43
N LEU A 48 -10.69 5.74 -9.03
CA LEU A 48 -10.22 5.94 -10.40
C LEU A 48 -11.37 5.81 -11.41
N LYS A 49 -12.24 4.80 -11.22
CA LYS A 49 -13.45 4.61 -12.05
C LYS A 49 -14.45 5.75 -11.94
N ALA A 50 -14.49 6.46 -10.81
CA ALA A 50 -15.34 7.62 -10.64
C ALA A 50 -14.97 8.79 -11.57
N LYS A 51 -13.75 8.79 -12.15
CA LYS A 51 -13.25 9.85 -13.05
C LYS A 51 -13.45 11.26 -12.46
N CYS A 52 -13.16 11.42 -11.18
CA CYS A 52 -13.23 12.72 -10.49
C CYS A 52 -11.87 13.07 -9.92
N CYS A 53 -11.40 14.29 -10.19
CA CYS A 53 -10.17 14.79 -9.58
C CYS A 53 -10.42 15.16 -8.11
N GLU A 54 -9.66 14.58 -7.17
CA GLU A 54 -9.79 14.88 -5.74
C GLU A 54 -9.28 16.28 -5.34
N LEU A 55 -8.67 17.04 -6.26
CA LEU A 55 -8.16 18.39 -6.03
C LEU A 55 -9.07 19.49 -6.58
N CYS A 56 -9.37 19.45 -7.88
CA CYS A 56 -10.20 20.47 -8.53
C CYS A 56 -11.67 20.06 -8.65
N GLY A 57 -12.02 18.80 -8.38
CA GLY A 57 -13.40 18.31 -8.50
C GLY A 57 -13.89 18.16 -9.94
N THR A 58 -13.04 18.36 -10.95
CA THR A 58 -13.45 18.18 -12.34
C THR A 58 -13.71 16.71 -12.65
N SER A 59 -14.78 16.47 -13.42
CA SER A 59 -15.24 15.16 -13.87
C SER A 59 -15.35 15.13 -15.39
N ASP A 60 -14.30 15.62 -16.05
CA ASP A 60 -14.25 15.63 -17.51
C ASP A 60 -13.91 14.23 -18.02
N GLU A 61 -14.76 13.70 -18.91
CA GLU A 61 -14.56 12.36 -19.49
C GLU A 61 -13.34 12.29 -20.42
N ASN A 62 -12.97 13.43 -21.03
CA ASN A 62 -11.87 13.54 -21.99
C ASN A 62 -10.51 13.79 -21.34
N THR A 63 -10.45 13.85 -20.01
CA THR A 63 -9.22 14.12 -19.27
C THR A 63 -8.64 12.82 -18.71
N SER A 64 -7.34 12.60 -18.90
CA SER A 64 -6.65 11.48 -18.27
C SER A 64 -6.50 11.71 -16.76
N TYR A 65 -6.86 10.70 -15.97
CA TYR A 65 -6.68 10.68 -14.52
C TYR A 65 -5.48 9.82 -14.15
N GLU A 66 -4.61 10.38 -13.32
CA GLU A 66 -3.37 9.76 -12.84
C GLU A 66 -3.40 9.64 -11.32
N ILE A 67 -2.69 8.66 -10.79
CA ILE A 67 -2.60 8.42 -9.35
C ILE A 67 -1.29 9.04 -8.86
N HIS A 68 -1.39 10.11 -8.08
CA HIS A 68 -0.25 10.62 -7.35
C HIS A 68 -0.01 9.78 -6.09
N HIS A 69 1.21 9.27 -5.91
CA HIS A 69 1.60 8.46 -4.76
C HIS A 69 2.76 9.09 -4.00
N VAL A 70 2.68 9.04 -2.66
CA VAL A 70 3.74 9.49 -1.75
C VAL A 70 4.11 8.37 -0.79
N ASN A 71 5.41 8.23 -0.49
CA ASN A 71 5.93 7.21 0.42
C ASN A 71 5.29 7.26 1.82
N LYS A 72 5.30 8.45 2.46
CA LYS A 72 4.79 8.66 3.83
C LYS A 72 4.07 10.00 3.94
N VAL A 73 2.80 9.98 4.39
CA VAL A 73 1.98 11.19 4.61
C VAL A 73 2.63 12.13 5.63
N LYS A 74 3.24 11.58 6.70
CA LYS A 74 3.92 12.36 7.73
C LYS A 74 5.13 13.19 7.25
N ASN A 75 5.62 12.93 6.04
CA ASN A 75 6.74 13.69 5.47
C ASN A 75 6.27 14.94 4.72
N LEU A 76 4.97 15.09 4.47
CA LEU A 76 4.40 16.25 3.79
C LEU A 76 4.39 17.45 4.73
N LYS A 77 4.73 18.64 4.20
CA LYS A 77 4.79 19.87 5.02
C LYS A 77 3.42 20.54 5.15
N GLY A 78 2.48 20.20 4.27
CA GLY A 78 1.12 20.75 4.28
C GLY A 78 1.04 22.19 3.78
N LYS A 79 2.00 22.63 2.95
CA LYS A 79 2.00 23.99 2.39
C LYS A 79 1.18 24.06 1.10
N GLU A 80 1.29 23.03 0.26
CA GLU A 80 0.55 22.97 -0.99
C GLU A 80 -0.84 22.33 -0.78
N LYS A 81 -1.82 22.75 -1.60
CA LYS A 81 -3.20 22.25 -1.51
C LYS A 81 -3.29 20.73 -1.57
N TRP A 82 -2.44 20.09 -2.37
CA TRP A 82 -2.42 18.63 -2.51
C TRP A 82 -1.83 17.94 -1.28
N GLU A 83 -0.84 18.55 -0.61
CA GLU A 83 -0.28 18.04 0.64
C GLU A 83 -1.33 18.07 1.76
N MET A 84 -2.04 19.21 1.88
CA MET A 84 -3.13 19.37 2.85
C MET A 84 -4.23 18.33 2.64
N ALA A 85 -4.62 18.09 1.39
CA ALA A 85 -5.63 17.09 1.05
C ALA A 85 -5.18 15.66 1.44
N MET A 86 -3.91 15.30 1.19
CA MET A 86 -3.37 14.00 1.58
C MET A 86 -3.28 13.83 3.11
N ILE A 87 -2.88 14.88 3.83
CA ILE A 87 -2.81 14.88 5.30
C ILE A 87 -4.21 14.74 5.91
N ALA A 88 -5.17 15.56 5.45
CA ALA A 88 -6.55 15.53 5.94
C ALA A 88 -7.23 14.18 5.70
N LYS A 89 -7.00 13.56 4.53
CA LYS A 89 -7.56 12.24 4.19
C LYS A 89 -6.77 11.08 4.82
N GLN A 90 -5.58 11.32 5.36
CA GLN A 90 -4.60 10.31 5.81
C GLN A 90 -4.31 9.22 4.77
N ARG A 91 -4.20 9.61 3.50
CA ARG A 91 -3.99 8.68 2.37
C ARG A 91 -2.68 8.97 1.67
N LYS A 92 -2.00 7.90 1.25
CA LYS A 92 -0.76 7.95 0.45
C LYS A 92 -1.00 8.11 -1.05
N THR A 93 -2.25 7.92 -1.50
CA THR A 93 -2.64 7.96 -2.92
C THR A 93 -3.77 8.96 -3.14
N LEU A 94 -3.65 9.74 -4.21
CA LEU A 94 -4.62 10.75 -4.61
C LEU A 94 -4.90 10.61 -6.11
N VAL A 95 -6.17 10.56 -6.49
CA VAL A 95 -6.58 10.54 -7.90
C VAL A 95 -6.69 11.98 -8.38
N VAL A 96 -5.94 12.32 -9.43
CA VAL A 96 -5.85 13.69 -9.95
C VAL A 96 -5.93 13.69 -11.47
N CYS A 97 -6.45 14.76 -12.07
CA CYS A 97 -6.35 14.95 -13.51
C CYS A 97 -4.91 15.28 -13.93
N PHE A 98 -4.57 15.01 -15.18
CA PHE A 98 -3.25 15.32 -15.76
C PHE A 98 -2.81 16.77 -15.49
N HIS A 99 -3.73 17.73 -15.62
CA HIS A 99 -3.44 19.14 -15.36
C HIS A 99 -3.01 19.38 -13.91
N CYS A 100 -3.74 18.87 -12.92
CA CYS A 100 -3.34 19.01 -11.51
C CYS A 100 -2.06 18.23 -11.20
N HIS A 101 -1.86 17.07 -11.81
CA HIS A 101 -0.64 16.30 -11.61
C HIS A 101 0.59 17.06 -12.10
N ARG A 102 0.52 17.70 -13.27
CA ARG A 102 1.63 18.41 -13.91
C ARG A 102 1.83 19.85 -13.42
N HIS A 103 0.75 20.58 -13.10
CA HIS A 103 0.86 22.01 -12.75
C HIS A 103 0.79 22.29 -11.26
N VAL A 104 0.11 21.44 -10.47
CA VAL A 104 -0.09 21.67 -9.04
C VAL A 104 0.87 20.82 -8.21
N ILE A 105 1.05 19.56 -8.58
CA ILE A 105 1.87 18.60 -7.83
C ILE A 105 3.32 18.66 -8.31
N HIS A 106 3.53 18.37 -9.59
CA HIS A 106 4.84 18.44 -10.23
C HIS A 106 5.03 19.80 -10.91
N LYS A 107 4.88 20.90 -10.15
CA LYS A 107 5.19 22.27 -10.63
C LYS A 107 6.46 22.19 -11.48
N HIS A 108 6.30 22.39 -12.79
CA HIS A 108 7.38 22.22 -13.75
C HIS A 108 8.63 22.95 -13.24
N LYS A 109 9.76 22.23 -13.22
CA LYS A 109 11.09 22.83 -13.25
C LYS A 109 11.25 23.63 -14.53
#